data_AF-A0A928IFV0-F1
#
_entry.id   AF-A0A928IFV0-F1
#
_cell.length_a   1.000
_cell.length_b   1.000
_cell.length_c   1.000
_cell.angle_alpha   90.00
_cell.angle_beta   90.00
_cell.angle_gamma   90.00
#
_symmetry.space_group_name_H-M   'P 1'
#
loop_
_entity.id
_entity.type
_entity.pdbx_description
1 polymer ?
#
loop_
_entity_poly.entity_id
_entity_poly.type
_entity_poly.pdbx_seq_one_letter_code
_entity_poly.pdbx_strand_id
1 'polypeptide(L)'
;MDNNQTKSELLRKVQALSFAKVEAELYLDTHPESQQALNYYKKILDELDEAMTEYQNKYGPLFAEGVVGDRWTWVEGAWPWQLETEEN
;
A
#
# COMPACT_ATOMS: atom_id res chain seq x y z
N MET A 1 24.03 -1.02 3.14
CA MET A 1 23.46 -1.92 2.10
C MET A 1 22.13 -1.31 1.77
N ASP A 2 22.06 -0.56 0.68
CA ASP A 2 20.82 0.07 0.26
C ASP A 2 19.87 -1.04 -0.19
N ASN A 3 18.90 -1.36 0.68
CA ASN A 3 17.82 -2.27 0.38
C ASN A 3 16.87 -1.54 -0.58
N ASN A 4 17.32 -1.33 -1.82
CA ASN A 4 16.59 -0.60 -2.83
C ASN A 4 15.50 -1.51 -3.40
N GLN A 5 14.43 -1.69 -2.62
CA GLN A 5 13.24 -2.40 -3.06
C GLN A 5 12.66 -1.70 -4.29
N THR A 6 12.38 -2.46 -5.33
CA THR A 6 11.82 -1.96 -6.59
C THR A 6 10.40 -1.44 -6.39
N LYS A 7 9.93 -0.56 -7.29
CA LYS A 7 8.54 -0.06 -7.33
C LYS A 7 7.54 -1.21 -7.24
N SER A 8 7.77 -2.28 -8.01
CA SER A 8 6.93 -3.47 -8.05
C SER A 8 6.93 -4.26 -6.74
N GLU A 9 8.07 -4.37 -6.04
CA GLU A 9 8.15 -5.07 -4.76
C GLU A 9 7.42 -4.33 -3.65
N LEU A 10 7.60 -3.00 -3.56
CA LEU A 10 6.89 -2.18 -2.59
C LEU A 10 5.39 -2.16 -2.87
N LEU A 11 4.98 -2.06 -4.14
CA LEU A 11 3.56 -2.16 -4.51
C LEU A 11 2.97 -3.52 -4.13
N ARG A 12 3.70 -4.61 -4.39
CA ARG A 12 3.27 -5.97 -4.01
C ARG A 12 3.13 -6.11 -2.49
N LYS A 13 4.01 -5.49 -1.71
CA LYS A 13 3.91 -5.46 -0.25
C LYS A 13 2.64 -4.74 0.20
N VAL A 14 2.36 -3.55 -0.35
CA VAL A 14 1.12 -2.80 -0.10
C VAL A 14 -0.11 -3.63 -0.43
N GLN A 15 -0.12 -4.30 -1.58
CA GLN A 15 -1.24 -5.16 -2.01
C GLN A 15 -1.45 -6.35 -1.08
N ALA A 16 -0.37 -7.05 -0.68
CA ALA A 16 -0.46 -8.19 0.21
C ALA A 16 -0.99 -7.79 1.61
N LEU A 17 -0.52 -6.67 2.15
CA LEU A 17 -1.00 -6.13 3.43
C LEU A 17 -2.46 -5.65 3.33
N SER A 18 -2.84 -5.03 2.22
CA SER A 18 -4.23 -4.64 1.96
C SER A 18 -5.17 -5.85 1.91
N PHE A 19 -4.73 -6.95 1.30
CA PHE A 19 -5.48 -8.20 1.30
C PHE A 19 -5.59 -8.79 2.71
N ALA A 20 -4.48 -8.86 3.45
CA ALA A 20 -4.47 -9.35 4.83
C ALA A 20 -5.38 -8.55 5.75
N LYS A 21 -5.47 -7.23 5.55
CA LYS A 21 -6.40 -6.34 6.26
C LYS A 21 -7.85 -6.78 6.05
N VAL A 22 -8.26 -6.95 4.79
CA VAL A 22 -9.63 -7.35 4.42
C VAL A 22 -9.97 -8.73 4.98
N GLU A 23 -9.05 -9.69 4.91
CA GLU A 23 -9.25 -11.03 5.48
C GLU A 23 -9.44 -10.98 7.01
N ALA A 24 -8.65 -10.15 7.70
CA ALA A 24 -8.78 -9.98 9.14
C ALA A 24 -10.11 -9.32 9.53
N GLU A 25 -10.57 -8.32 8.76
CA GLU A 25 -11.89 -7.70 8.93
C GLU A 25 -13.01 -8.73 8.77
N LEU A 26 -12.97 -9.52 7.69
CA LEU A 26 -13.96 -10.55 7.42
C LEU A 26 -14.00 -11.63 8.52
N TYR A 27 -12.85 -11.99 9.08
CA TYR A 27 -12.80 -12.90 10.23
C TYR A 27 -13.42 -12.26 11.48
N LEU A 28 -13.11 -10.99 11.76
CA LEU A 28 -13.63 -10.26 12.92
C LEU A 28 -15.15 -10.02 12.84
N ASP A 29 -15.73 -9.91 11.65
CA ASP A 29 -17.20 -9.83 11.47
C ASP A 29 -17.93 -11.03 12.10
N THR A 30 -17.28 -12.20 12.14
CA THR A 30 -17.82 -13.43 12.74
C THR A 30 -17.28 -13.71 14.14
N HIS A 31 -16.13 -13.14 14.51
CA HIS A 31 -15.46 -13.35 15.80
C HIS A 31 -15.00 -12.02 16.44
N PRO A 32 -15.93 -11.12 16.81
CA PRO A 32 -15.59 -9.75 17.21
C PRO A 32 -14.77 -9.65 18.50
N GLU A 33 -14.86 -10.65 19.38
CA GLU A 33 -14.13 -10.69 20.66
C GLU A 33 -12.76 -11.39 20.55
N SER A 34 -12.36 -11.84 19.36
CA SER A 34 -11.07 -12.51 19.16
C SER A 34 -9.92 -11.53 19.32
N GLN A 35 -9.34 -11.50 20.52
CA GLN A 35 -8.20 -10.62 20.83
C GLN A 35 -6.98 -10.89 19.93
N GLN A 36 -6.80 -12.15 19.51
CA GLN A 36 -5.75 -12.53 18.57
C GLN A 36 -5.95 -11.87 17.20
N ALA A 37 -7.17 -11.93 16.66
CA ALA A 37 -7.51 -11.31 15.38
C ALA A 37 -7.43 -9.78 15.45
N LEU A 38 -7.86 -9.18 16.57
CA LEU A 38 -7.72 -7.74 16.80
C LEU A 38 -6.25 -7.29 16.83
N ASN A 39 -5.38 -8.04 17.50
CA ASN A 39 -3.96 -7.73 17.55
C ASN A 39 -3.29 -7.89 16.18
N TYR A 40 -3.66 -8.93 15.44
CA TYR A 40 -3.20 -9.13 14.07
C TYR A 40 -3.65 -7.99 13.15
N TYR A 41 -4.93 -7.62 13.21
CA TYR A 41 -5.49 -6.52 12.44
C TYR A 41 -4.75 -5.20 12.67
N LYS A 42 -4.52 -4.83 13.95
CA LYS A 42 -3.74 -3.63 14.30
C LYS A 42 -2.33 -3.66 13.73
N LYS A 43 -1.63 -4.80 13.85
CA LYS A 43 -0.30 -4.98 13.28
C LYS A 43 -0.30 -4.78 11.75
N ILE A 44 -1.30 -5.32 11.05
CA ILE A 44 -1.42 -5.17 9.60
C ILE A 44 -1.70 -3.71 9.22
N LEU A 45 -2.49 -2.96 10.00
CA LEU A 45 -2.70 -1.54 9.76
C LEU A 45 -1.40 -0.74 9.85
N ASP A 46 -0.61 -0.98 10.90
CA ASP A 46 0.68 -0.31 11.09
C ASP A 46 1.66 -0.64 9.95
N GLU A 47 1.80 -1.92 9.60
CA GLU A 47 2.69 -2.36 8.50
C GLU A 47 2.23 -1.82 7.14
N LEU A 48 0.91 -1.70 6.92
CA LEU A 48 0.34 -1.17 5.68
C LEU A 48 0.64 0.32 5.54
N ASP A 49 0.46 1.10 6.61
CA ASP A 49 0.77 2.54 6.62
C ASP A 49 2.25 2.81 6.36
N GLU A 50 3.15 2.03 6.99
CA GLU A 50 4.59 2.09 6.73
C GLU A 50 4.93 1.77 5.27
N ALA A 51 4.35 0.69 4.72
CA ALA A 51 4.61 0.29 3.34
C ALA A 51 4.08 1.31 2.32
N MET A 52 2.90 1.88 2.57
CA MET A 52 2.34 2.94 1.74
C MET A 52 3.19 4.21 1.81
N THR A 53 3.60 4.61 3.01
CA THR A 53 4.49 5.77 3.20
C THR A 53 5.82 5.58 2.48
N GLU A 54 6.44 4.40 2.61
CA GLU A 54 7.68 4.08 1.91
C GLU A 54 7.54 4.15 0.39
N TYR A 55 6.48 3.55 -0.16
CA TYR A 55 6.19 3.63 -1.59
C TYR A 55 6.01 5.08 -2.04
N GLN A 56 5.18 5.85 -1.33
CA GLN A 56 4.81 7.19 -1.74
C GLN A 56 5.98 8.17 -1.70
N ASN A 57 6.86 8.03 -0.71
CA ASN A 57 8.08 8.81 -0.61
C ASN A 57 9.05 8.55 -1.77
N LYS A 58 9.05 7.33 -2.33
CA LYS A 58 9.97 6.91 -3.41
C LYS A 58 9.39 7.11 -4.80
N TYR A 59 8.10 6.86 -5.00
CA TYR A 59 7.48 6.71 -6.32
C TYR A 59 6.27 7.63 -6.56
N GLY A 60 5.87 8.43 -5.56
CA GLY A 60 4.71 9.30 -5.65
C GLY A 60 3.42 8.66 -5.13
N PRO A 61 2.30 9.41 -5.16
CA PRO A 61 1.06 9.01 -4.49
C PRO A 61 0.52 7.67 -5.02
N LEU A 62 -0.06 6.86 -4.12
CA LEU A 62 -0.76 5.62 -4.48
C LEU A 62 -2.22 5.86 -4.88
N PHE A 63 -2.79 6.94 -4.37
CA PHE A 63 -4.18 7.35 -4.58
C PHE A 63 -4.22 8.83 -4.95
N ALA A 64 -5.25 9.23 -5.69
CA ALA A 64 -5.38 10.57 -6.22
C ALA A 64 -5.51 11.62 -5.10
N GLU A 65 -6.07 11.22 -3.96
CA GLU A 65 -6.20 11.96 -2.72
C GLU A 65 -4.85 12.29 -2.07
N GLY A 66 -3.79 11.55 -2.41
CA GLY A 66 -2.43 11.78 -1.93
C GLY A 66 -1.68 12.88 -2.69
N VAL A 67 -2.28 13.49 -3.71
CA VAL A 67 -1.68 14.62 -4.45
C VAL A 67 -1.69 15.87 -3.58
N VAL A 68 -0.50 16.44 -3.37
CA VAL A 68 -0.30 17.69 -2.63
C VAL A 68 0.30 18.74 -3.56
N GLY A 69 -0.24 19.96 -3.54
CA GLY A 69 0.28 21.12 -4.27
C GLY A 69 -0.75 21.84 -5.14
N ASP A 70 -0.31 22.88 -5.84
CA ASP A 70 -1.18 23.76 -6.63
C ASP A 70 -1.53 23.20 -8.03
N ARG A 71 -1.11 21.96 -8.33
CA ARG A 71 -1.30 21.30 -9.64
C ARG A 71 -1.68 19.83 -9.48
N TRP A 72 -2.43 19.31 -10.44
CA TRP A 72 -2.88 17.92 -10.47
C TRP A 72 -1.80 16.96 -11.00
N THR A 73 -0.83 16.59 -10.17
CA THR A 73 0.30 15.72 -10.57
C THR A 73 -0.06 14.25 -10.77
N TRP A 74 -1.28 13.83 -10.42
CA TRP A 74 -1.76 12.44 -10.58
C TRP A 74 -1.64 11.93 -12.02
N VAL A 75 -1.75 12.82 -13.01
CA VAL A 75 -1.69 12.49 -14.43
C VAL A 75 -0.28 12.61 -15.04
N GLU A 76 0.71 13.05 -14.26
CA GLU A 76 2.03 13.41 -14.77
C GLU A 76 3.04 12.24 -14.72
N GLY A 77 2.70 11.12 -14.10
CA GLY A 77 3.56 9.94 -13.96
C GLY A 77 2.87 8.64 -14.39
N ALA A 78 3.68 7.59 -14.62
CA ALA A 78 3.18 6.25 -14.85
C ALA A 78 2.40 5.77 -13.62
N TRP A 79 1.13 5.43 -13.82
CA TRP A 79 0.24 5.00 -12.74
C TRP A 79 0.86 3.84 -11.95
N PRO A 80 0.53 3.71 -10.65
CA PRO A 80 1.11 2.65 -9.81
C PRO A 80 0.95 1.25 -10.42
N TRP A 81 -0.16 0.99 -11.12
CA TRP A 81 -0.48 -0.26 -11.80
C TRP A 81 -0.09 -0.32 -13.29
N GLN A 82 0.49 0.75 -13.84
CA GLN A 82 1.04 0.72 -15.18
C GLN A 82 2.34 -0.08 -15.16
N LEU A 83 2.34 -1.22 -15.85
CA LEU A 83 3.59 -1.90 -16.20
C LEU A 83 4.42 -0.92 -17.01
N GLU A 84 5.71 -0.78 -16.71
CA GLU A 84 6.62 -0.04 -17.58
C GLU A 84 6.53 -0.72 -18.95
N THR A 85 5.88 -0.06 -19.90
CA THR A 85 5.92 -0.50 -21.28
C THR A 85 7.36 -0.33 -21.71
N GLU A 86 8.04 -1.43 -21.99
CA GLU A 86 9.29 -1.43 -22.76
C GLU A 86 8.97 -0.79 -24.12
N GLU A 87 9.06 0.53 -24.21
CA GLU A 87 9.15 1.21 -25.49
C GLU A 87 10.55 0.94 -26.04
N ASN A 88 10.63 -0.06 -26.92
CA ASN A 88 11.77 -0.37 -27.79
C ASN A 88 11.86 0.65 -28.94
#